data_AF-A0A0U5BAI7-F1
#
_entry.id   AF-A0A0U5BAI7-F1
#
_cell.length_a   1.000
_cell.length_b   1.000
_cell.length_c   1.000
_cell.angle_alpha   90.00
_cell.angle_beta   90.00
_cell.angle_gamma   90.00
#
_symmetry.space_group_name_H-M   'P 1'
#
loop_
_entity.id
_entity.type
_entity.pdbx_description
1 polymer ?
#
loop_
_entity_poly.entity_id
_entity_poly.type
_entity_poly.pdbx_seq_one_letter_code
_entity_poly.pdbx_strand_id
1 'polypeptide(L)'
;MPGGTTSNLYTYFAKANLSLSVIVTVMTTLAAILLTPLLLLVYGGALAGDIEIPLGNVVVSLILLILPVVIGMAMRRWTANVDGALEVLGSVLGMVFILLLLVTWVPGNWPLLIATPWQVYVGAIALP
;
A
#
# COMPACT_ATOMS: atom_id res chain seq x y z
N MET A 1 6.90 1.47 -1.77
CA MET A 1 5.49 1.53 -1.28
C MET A 1 5.31 2.86 -0.56
N PRO A 2 4.14 3.52 -0.63
CA PRO A 2 3.93 4.77 0.10
C PRO A 2 3.99 4.56 1.62
N GLY A 3 4.26 5.64 2.37
CA GLY A 3 4.49 5.61 3.82
C GLY A 3 3.32 4.97 4.59
N GLY A 4 3.63 4.11 5.56
CA GLY A 4 2.64 3.41 6.37
C GLY A 4 2.19 4.19 7.61
N THR A 5 1.06 3.80 8.19
CA THR A 5 0.55 4.29 9.48
C THR A 5 1.57 4.13 10.63
N THR A 6 2.46 3.15 10.52
CA THR A 6 3.60 2.92 11.43
C THR A 6 4.57 4.11 11.48
N SER A 7 4.80 4.80 10.36
CA SER A 7 5.69 5.98 10.30
C SER A 7 5.13 7.16 11.10
N ASN A 8 3.80 7.34 11.09
CA ASN A 8 3.13 8.37 11.89
C ASN A 8 3.27 8.09 13.40
N LEU A 9 3.23 6.82 13.80
CA LEU A 9 3.43 6.40 15.19
C LEU A 9 4.87 6.68 15.68
N TYR A 10 5.88 6.38 14.86
CA TYR A 10 7.28 6.70 15.19
C TYR A 10 7.52 8.21 15.27
N THR A 11 6.90 8.99 14.37
CA THR A 11 6.98 10.46 14.41
C THR A 11 6.37 11.02 15.70
N TYR A 12 5.27 10.43 16.19
CA TYR A 12 4.68 10.77 17.49
C TYR A 12 5.65 10.52 18.65
N PHE A 13 6.22 9.30 18.71
CA PHE A 13 7.16 8.93 19.78
C PHE A 13 8.46 9.76 19.75
N ALA A 14 8.91 10.15 18.56
CA ALA A 14 10.05 11.02 18.38
C ALA A 14 9.77 12.50 18.74
N LYS A 15 8.53 12.85 19.14
CA LYS A 15 8.06 14.24 19.34
C LYS A 15 8.29 15.13 18.10
N ALA A 16 8.31 14.52 16.92
CA ALA A 16 8.49 15.21 15.65
C ALA A 16 7.15 15.75 15.13
N ASN A 17 7.18 16.51 14.04
CA ASN A 17 5.98 17.12 13.48
C ASN A 17 5.08 16.05 12.82
N LEU A 18 4.06 15.61 13.55
CA LEU A 18 3.12 14.57 13.11
C LEU A 18 2.30 15.02 11.90
N SER A 19 1.90 16.29 11.86
CA SER A 19 1.18 16.87 10.72
C SER A 19 1.99 16.78 9.42
N LEU A 20 3.31 16.96 9.50
CA LEU A 20 4.21 16.81 8.36
C LEU A 20 4.27 15.35 7.86
N SER A 21 4.42 14.37 8.76
CA SER A 21 4.46 12.94 8.40
C SER A 21 3.18 12.50 7.70
N VAL A 22 2.03 12.97 8.18
CA VAL A 22 0.72 12.67 7.56
C VAL A 22 0.65 13.27 6.14
N ILE A 23 1.08 14.52 5.95
CA ILE A 23 1.09 15.16 4.61
C ILE A 23 2.02 14.41 3.65
N VAL A 24 3.23 14.05 4.10
CA VAL A 24 4.18 13.28 3.28
C VAL A 24 3.63 11.91 2.93
N THR A 25 2.93 11.25 3.86
CA THR A 25 2.27 9.96 3.62
C THR A 25 1.17 10.09 2.56
N VAL A 26 0.31 11.10 2.66
CA VAL A 26 -0.74 11.35 1.66
C VAL A 26 -0.13 11.67 0.29
N MET A 27 0.87 12.55 0.24
CA MET A 27 1.52 12.93 -1.01
C MET A 27 2.25 11.74 -1.66
N THR A 28 2.94 10.91 -0.88
CA THR A 28 3.60 9.69 -1.39
C THR A 28 2.59 8.64 -1.84
N THR A 29 1.43 8.53 -1.20
CA THR A 29 0.34 7.64 -1.63
C THR A 29 -0.25 8.10 -2.96
N LEU A 30 -0.55 9.39 -3.10
CA LEU A 30 -1.04 9.97 -4.36
C LEU A 30 0.00 9.84 -5.47
N ALA A 31 1.27 10.11 -5.17
CA ALA A 31 2.37 9.92 -6.10
C ALA A 31 2.51 8.45 -6.51
N ALA A 32 2.40 7.49 -5.58
CA ALA A 32 2.50 6.07 -5.86
C ALA A 32 1.39 5.58 -6.80
N ILE A 33 0.15 6.07 -6.65
CA ILE A 33 -0.96 5.73 -7.56
C ILE A 33 -0.60 6.04 -9.02
N LEU A 34 0.14 7.12 -9.27
CA LEU A 34 0.57 7.52 -10.62
C LEU A 34 1.92 6.90 -11.02
N LEU A 35 2.88 6.85 -10.10
CA LEU A 35 4.24 6.34 -10.37
C LEU A 35 4.27 4.83 -10.53
N THR A 36 3.52 4.06 -9.75
CA THR A 36 3.54 2.59 -9.83
C THR A 36 3.18 2.07 -11.23
N PRO A 37 2.10 2.52 -11.89
CA PRO A 37 1.81 2.08 -13.26
C PRO A 37 2.82 2.65 -14.28
N LEU A 38 3.31 3.88 -14.08
CA LEU A 38 4.33 4.47 -14.94
C LEU A 38 5.64 3.66 -14.90
N LEU A 39 6.06 3.25 -13.70
CA LEU A 39 7.23 2.40 -13.50
C LEU A 39 7.01 1.01 -14.09
N LEU A 40 5.81 0.45 -14.00
CA LEU A 40 5.47 -0.82 -14.67
C LEU A 40 5.53 -0.70 -16.20
N LEU A 41 5.18 0.44 -16.79
CA LEU A 41 5.34 0.66 -18.24
C LEU A 41 6.82 0.76 -18.65
N VAL A 42 7.64 1.43 -17.83
CA VAL A 42 9.06 1.65 -18.13
C VAL A 42 9.90 0.40 -17.88
N TYR A 43 9.66 -0.29 -16.76
CA TYR A 43 10.45 -1.46 -16.34
C TYR A 43 9.82 -2.80 -16.71
N GLY A 44 8.51 -2.83 -17.00
CA GLY A 44 7.80 -4.07 -17.34
C GLY A 44 8.35 -4.74 -18.59
N GLY A 45 8.73 -3.96 -19.61
CA GLY A 45 9.37 -4.50 -20.81
C GLY A 45 10.84 -4.93 -20.63
N ALA A 46 11.52 -4.46 -19.58
CA ALA A 46 12.94 -4.74 -19.35
C ALA A 46 13.18 -5.92 -18.39
N LEU A 47 12.25 -6.22 -17.49
CA LEU A 47 12.37 -7.26 -16.46
C LEU A 47 11.48 -8.49 -16.72
N ALA A 48 10.41 -8.36 -17.50
CA ALA A 48 9.49 -9.45 -17.83
C ALA A 48 9.63 -9.79 -19.32
N GLY A 49 10.54 -10.71 -19.66
CA GLY A 49 10.58 -11.28 -21.00
C GLY A 49 9.21 -11.84 -21.40
N ASP A 50 8.69 -11.42 -22.56
CA ASP A 50 7.49 -11.91 -23.24
C ASP A 50 6.18 -12.01 -22.43
N ILE A 51 6.03 -11.26 -21.34
CA ILE A 51 4.71 -11.10 -20.71
C ILE A 51 4.04 -9.88 -21.35
N GLU A 52 3.13 -10.11 -22.31
CA GLU A 52 2.20 -9.09 -22.78
C GLU A 52 1.43 -8.53 -21.58
N ILE A 53 1.85 -7.39 -21.06
CA ILE A 53 1.14 -6.73 -19.97
C ILE A 53 -0.20 -6.28 -20.55
N PRO A 54 -1.35 -6.87 -20.12
CA PRO A 54 -2.65 -6.48 -20.63
C PRO A 54 -2.96 -5.10 -20.06
N LEU A 55 -2.56 -4.05 -20.80
CA LEU A 55 -2.71 -2.65 -20.42
C LEU A 55 -4.16 -2.32 -20.01
N GLY A 56 -5.14 -2.95 -20.65
CA GLY A 56 -6.55 -2.82 -20.28
C GLY A 56 -6.87 -3.29 -18.85
N ASN A 57 -6.34 -4.43 -18.41
CA ASN A 57 -6.57 -4.93 -17.05
C ASN A 57 -5.85 -4.09 -15.99
N VAL A 58 -4.69 -3.53 -16.33
CA VAL A 58 -3.96 -2.61 -15.45
C VAL A 58 -4.76 -1.32 -15.25
N VAL A 59 -5.33 -0.76 -16.32
CA VAL A 59 -6.17 0.46 -16.23
C VAL A 59 -7.44 0.21 -15.42
N VAL A 60 -8.14 -0.91 -15.62
CA VAL A 60 -9.33 -1.25 -14.83
C VAL A 60 -8.98 -1.45 -13.35
N SER A 61 -7.85 -2.13 -13.07
CA SER A 61 -7.37 -2.32 -11.70
C SER A 61 -6.99 -0.99 -11.03
N LEU A 62 -6.39 -0.06 -11.77
CA LEU A 62 -6.09 1.29 -11.29
C LEU A 62 -7.36 2.06 -10.94
N ILE A 63 -8.39 2.02 -11.80
CA ILE A 63 -9.67 2.68 -11.55
C ILE A 63 -10.33 2.10 -10.29
N LEU A 64 -10.34 0.77 -10.16
CA LEU A 64 -10.87 0.07 -8.98
C LEU A 64 -10.10 0.42 -7.70
N LEU A 65 -8.79 0.67 -7.79
CA LEU A 65 -7.95 1.05 -6.66
C LEU A 65 -8.14 2.52 -6.27
N ILE A 66 -8.37 3.41 -7.24
CA ILE A 66 -8.61 4.85 -7.00
C ILE A 66 -9.97 5.07 -6.33
N LEU A 67 -11.00 4.30 -6.69
CA LEU A 67 -12.36 4.46 -6.18
C LEU A 67 -12.46 4.49 -4.64
N PRO A 68 -11.94 3.51 -3.87
CA PRO A 68 -11.99 3.53 -2.41
C PRO A 68 -11.14 4.66 -1.81
N VAL A 69 -10.04 5.05 -2.46
CA VAL A 69 -9.19 6.16 -2.01
C VAL A 69 -9.95 7.48 -2.10
N VAL A 70 -10.63 7.73 -3.22
CA VAL A 70 -11.43 8.94 -3.43
C VAL A 70 -12.61 8.99 -2.46
N ILE A 71 -13.30 7.86 -2.25
CA ILE A 71 -14.39 7.76 -1.26
C ILE A 71 -13.87 8.05 0.15
N GLY A 72 -12.75 7.45 0.56
CA GLY A 72 -12.13 7.68 1.86
C GLY A 72 -11.73 9.15 2.08
N MET A 73 -11.16 9.80 1.05
CA MET A 73 -10.80 11.22 1.11
C MET A 73 -12.04 12.14 1.14
N ALA A 74 -13.10 11.80 0.40
CA ALA A 74 -14.35 12.56 0.38
C ALA A 74 -15.09 12.45 1.73
N MET A 75 -15.17 11.25 2.31
CA MET A 75 -15.74 11.04 3.64
C MET A 75 -14.99 11.85 4.70
N ARG A 76 -13.65 11.85 4.66
CA ARG A 76 -12.83 12.66 5.58
C ARG A 76 -13.15 14.15 5.50
N ARG A 77 -13.55 14.67 4.33
CA ARG A 77 -13.91 16.09 4.16
C ARG A 77 -15.28 16.44 4.77
N TRP A 78 -16.23 15.52 4.79
CA TRP A 78 -17.57 15.76 5.36
C TRP A 78 -17.65 15.50 6.85
N THR A 79 -16.73 14.71 7.42
CA THR A 79 -16.83 14.22 8.79
C THR A 79 -15.74 14.78 9.72
N ALA A 80 -15.36 16.05 9.55
CA ALA A 80 -14.36 16.73 10.39
C ALA A 80 -14.70 16.81 11.91
N ASN A 81 -15.92 16.42 12.31
CA ASN A 81 -16.35 16.36 13.71
C ASN A 81 -16.33 14.93 14.31
N VAL A 82 -16.01 13.89 13.53
CA VAL A 82 -15.95 12.48 14.00
C VAL A 82 -14.53 11.90 13.83
N ASP A 83 -13.53 12.78 13.71
CA ASP A 83 -12.15 12.45 13.36
C ASP A 83 -11.55 11.35 14.24
N GLY A 84 -11.75 11.40 15.56
CA GLY A 84 -11.15 10.42 16.48
C GLY A 84 -11.72 9.00 16.37
N ALA A 85 -13.04 8.86 16.19
CA ALA A 85 -13.68 7.54 16.13
C ALA A 85 -13.48 6.87 14.78
N LEU A 86 -13.48 7.65 13.70
CA LEU A 86 -13.27 7.14 12.34
C LEU A 86 -11.81 6.70 12.12
N GLU A 87 -10.85 7.42 12.72
CA GLU A 87 -9.44 7.04 12.68
C GLU A 87 -9.16 5.71 13.39
N VAL A 88 -9.72 5.53 14.60
CA VAL A 88 -9.57 4.28 15.35
C VAL A 88 -10.27 3.13 14.64
N LEU A 89 -11.51 3.34 14.16
CA LEU A 89 -12.24 2.31 13.41
C LEU A 89 -11.50 1.90 12.13
N GLY A 90 -11.00 2.87 11.37
CA GLY A 90 -10.23 2.63 10.15
C GLY A 90 -8.93 1.88 10.42
N SER A 91 -8.21 2.22 11.50
CA SER A 91 -7.00 1.53 11.92
C SER A 91 -7.27 0.08 12.32
N VAL A 92 -8.31 -0.16 13.12
CA VAL A 92 -8.71 -1.52 13.55
C VAL A 92 -9.15 -2.37 12.36
N LEU A 93 -10.01 -1.83 11.49
CA LEU A 93 -10.44 -2.52 10.27
C LEU A 93 -9.26 -2.84 9.36
N GLY A 94 -8.32 -1.90 9.17
CA GLY A 94 -7.10 -2.12 8.40
C GLY A 94 -6.23 -3.23 9.00
N MET A 95 -6.05 -3.25 10.32
CA MET A 95 -5.29 -4.30 11.00
C MET A 95 -5.93 -5.68 10.83
N VAL A 96 -7.25 -5.78 11.03
CA VAL A 96 -8.00 -7.03 10.80
C VAL A 96 -7.88 -7.49 9.35
N PHE A 97 -7.94 -6.55 8.40
CA PHE A 97 -7.81 -6.85 6.98
C PHE A 97 -6.43 -7.39 6.62
N ILE A 98 -5.35 -6.79 7.15
CA ILE A 98 -3.97 -7.29 6.97
C ILE A 98 -3.83 -8.70 7.54
N LEU A 99 -4.38 -8.96 8.72
CA LEU A 99 -4.35 -10.30 9.33
C LEU A 99 -5.11 -11.32 8.49
N LEU A 100 -6.30 -10.98 7.97
CA LEU A 100 -7.05 -11.85 7.07
C LEU A 100 -6.27 -12.16 5.80
N LEU A 101 -5.62 -11.16 5.20
CA LEU A 101 -4.78 -11.37 4.01
C LEU A 101 -3.62 -12.32 4.31
N LEU A 102 -2.94 -12.18 5.44
CA LEU A 102 -1.88 -13.11 5.83
C LEU A 102 -2.41 -14.54 6.03
N VAL A 103 -3.52 -14.71 6.75
CA VAL A 103 -4.11 -16.03 7.04
C VAL A 103 -4.62 -16.72 5.79
N THR A 104 -5.11 -15.97 4.80
CA THR A 104 -5.61 -16.54 3.54
C THR A 104 -4.49 -16.77 2.52
N TRP A 105 -3.53 -15.86 2.42
CA TRP A 105 -2.51 -15.89 1.39
C TRP A 105 -1.35 -16.86 1.71
N VAL A 106 -0.91 -16.93 2.97
CA VAL A 106 0.23 -17.78 3.37
C VAL A 106 -0.04 -19.27 3.13
N PRO A 107 -1.21 -19.85 3.50
CA PRO A 107 -1.50 -21.24 3.20
C PRO A 107 -1.70 -21.51 1.70
N GLY A 108 -2.32 -20.57 0.98
CA GLY A 108 -2.53 -20.69 -0.47
C GLY A 108 -1.24 -20.67 -1.28
N ASN A 109 -0.20 -20.01 -0.77
CA ASN A 109 1.10 -19.88 -1.44
C ASN A 109 2.22 -20.67 -0.74
N TRP A 110 1.86 -21.60 0.15
CA TRP A 110 2.81 -22.43 0.89
C TRP A 110 3.84 -23.16 0.01
N PRO A 111 3.46 -23.73 -1.16
CA PRO A 111 4.43 -24.38 -2.05
C PRO A 111 5.46 -23.41 -2.63
N LEU A 112 5.05 -22.16 -2.93
CA LEU A 112 5.94 -21.11 -3.44
C LEU A 112 6.93 -20.66 -2.36
N LEU A 113 6.48 -20.48 -1.12
CA LEU A 113 7.34 -20.05 -0.02
C LEU A 113 8.48 -21.06 0.25
N ILE A 114 8.19 -22.36 0.21
CA ILE A 114 9.20 -23.40 0.43
C ILE A 114 10.15 -23.54 -0.77
N ALA A 115 9.65 -23.34 -2.00
CA ALA A 115 10.47 -23.42 -3.21
C ALA A 115 11.39 -22.20 -3.39
N THR A 116 11.12 -21.10 -2.69
CA THR A 116 11.86 -19.84 -2.87
C THR A 116 13.22 -19.90 -2.14
N PRO A 117 14.35 -19.62 -2.83
CA PRO A 117 15.66 -19.66 -2.22
C PRO A 117 15.85 -18.57 -1.14
N TRP A 118 16.66 -18.87 -0.13
CA TRP A 118 16.86 -18.02 1.05
C TRP A 118 17.35 -16.60 0.73
N GLN A 119 18.07 -16.42 -0.39
CA GLN A 119 18.56 -15.11 -0.85
C GLN A 119 17.42 -14.13 -1.15
N VAL A 120 16.26 -14.61 -1.58
CA VAL A 120 15.09 -13.76 -1.85
C VAL A 120 14.55 -13.18 -0.56
N TYR A 121 14.53 -13.96 0.53
CA TYR A 121 14.12 -13.46 1.85
C TYR A 121 15.12 -12.42 2.39
N VAL A 122 16.42 -12.66 2.22
CA VAL A 122 17.45 -11.70 2.63
C VAL A 122 17.38 -10.42 1.79
N GLY A 123 17.18 -10.53 0.48
CA GLY A 123 16.98 -9.39 -0.42
C GLY A 123 15.73 -8.58 -0.06
N ALA A 124 14.62 -9.26 0.24
CA ALA A 124 13.37 -8.61 0.65
C ALA A 124 13.49 -7.88 1.99
N ILE A 125 14.31 -8.37 2.93
CA ILE A 125 14.57 -7.70 4.21
C ILE A 125 15.57 -6.55 4.05
N ALA A 126 16.55 -6.68 3.15
CA ALA A 126 17.63 -5.71 2.97
C ALA A 126 17.25 -4.49 2.11
N LEU A 127 16.22 -4.60 1.26
CA LEU A 127 15.68 -3.52 0.43
C LEU A 127 14.34 -3.01 1.00
N PRO A 128 14.34 -2.11 2.00
CA PRO A 128 13.13 -1.40 2.44
C PRO A 128 12.64 -0.36 1.41
#